data_AF-A0A966FJZ1-F1
#
_entry.id   AF-A0A966FJZ1-F1
#
_cell.length_a   1.000
_cell.length_b   1.000
_cell.length_c   1.000
_cell.angle_alpha   90.00
_cell.angle_beta   90.00
_cell.angle_gamma   90.00
#
_symmetry.space_group_name_H-M   'P 1'
#
loop_
_entity.id
_entity.type
_entity.pdbx_description
1 polymer ?
#
loop_
_entity_poly.entity_id
_entity_poly.type
_entity_poly.pdbx_seq_one_letter_code
_entity_poly.pdbx_strand_id
1 'polypeptide(L)' 'MSAFNNWKLIALLCFTLGLAPFIPEPHLFGKIRWIAGGAHGMQFMDWFDTALHGFPFLLLIRFIIVKFVKKNGS' A
#
# COMPACT_ATOMS: atom_id res chain seq x y z
N MET A 1 7.19 -13.84 -15.79
CA MET A 1 7.65 -12.99 -14.67
C MET A 1 6.57 -12.99 -13.59
N SER A 2 6.89 -13.29 -12.32
CA SER A 2 5.89 -13.22 -11.24
C SER A 2 5.40 -11.78 -11.08
N ALA A 3 4.08 -11.58 -11.00
CA ALA A 3 3.46 -10.25 -10.82
C ALA A 3 4.05 -9.51 -9.62
N PHE A 4 4.39 -10.22 -8.55
CA PHE A 4 4.99 -9.72 -7.31
C PHE A 4 6.44 -9.23 -7.42
N ASN A 5 7.12 -9.47 -8.55
CA ASN A 5 8.50 -9.01 -8.80
C ASN A 5 8.57 -8.00 -9.96
N ASN A 6 7.44 -7.66 -10.58
CA ASN A 6 7.39 -6.68 -11.66
C ASN A 6 7.23 -5.27 -11.07
N TRP A 7 8.34 -4.55 -10.93
CA TRP A 7 8.36 -3.22 -10.33
C TRP A 7 7.49 -2.19 -11.06
N LYS A 8 7.34 -2.30 -12.38
CA LYS A 8 6.47 -1.41 -13.17
C LYS A 8 5.01 -1.61 -12.79
N LEU A 9 4.59 -2.88 -12.66
CA LEU A 9 3.23 -3.22 -12.22
C LEU A 9 2.99 -2.76 -10.78
N ILE A 10 3.94 -2.99 -9.88
CA ILE A 10 3.83 -2.56 -8.47
C ILE A 10 3.72 -1.03 -8.38
N ALA A 11 4.58 -0.30 -9.10
CA ALA A 11 4.53 1.16 -9.15
C ALA A 11 3.19 1.66 -9.72
N LEU A 12 2.71 1.05 -10.81
CA LEU A 12 1.41 1.38 -11.39
C LEU A 12 0.27 1.18 -10.38
N LEU A 13 0.25 0.06 -9.64
CA LEU A 13 -0.75 -0.22 -8.61
C LEU A 13 -0.66 0.78 -7.44
N CYS A 14 0.53 1.20 -7.03
CA CYS A 14 0.68 2.24 -6.00
C CYS A 14 0.08 3.57 -6.47
N PHE A 15 0.42 4.00 -7.69
CA PHE A 15 -0.07 5.26 -8.25
C PHE A 15 -1.53 5.24 -8.71
N THR A 16 -2.18 4.07 -8.74
CA THR A 16 -3.60 3.95 -9.13
C THR A 16 -4.42 3.51 -7.94
N LEU A 17 -4.48 2.20 -7.67
CA LEU A 17 -5.27 1.63 -6.59
C LEU A 17 -4.82 2.14 -5.21
N GLY A 18 -3.52 2.28 -4.97
CA GLY A 18 -3.02 2.64 -3.64
C GLY A 18 -3.33 4.07 -3.22
N LEU A 19 -3.24 5.01 -4.17
CA LEU A 19 -3.51 6.42 -3.93
C LEU A 19 -4.95 6.84 -4.20
N ALA A 20 -5.77 5.95 -4.77
CA ALA A 20 -7.18 6.24 -5.01
C ALA A 20 -7.96 6.43 -3.69
N PRO A 21 -9.05 7.19 -3.73
CA PRO A 21 -9.29 8.31 -4.63
C PRO A 21 -8.29 9.45 -4.34
N PHE A 22 -7.88 10.20 -5.36
CA PHE A 22 -6.81 11.21 -5.20
C PHE A 22 -7.29 12.53 -4.60
N ILE A 23 -8.60 12.80 -4.66
CA ILE A 23 -9.23 14.07 -4.27
C ILE A 23 -10.38 13.77 -3.30
N PRO A 24 -10.53 14.53 -2.21
CA PRO A 24 -9.65 15.62 -1.76
C PRO A 24 -8.28 15.14 -1.27
N GLU A 25 -8.16 13.89 -0.88
CA GLU A 25 -6.92 13.22 -0.48
C GLU A 25 -7.05 11.69 -0.62
N PRO A 26 -5.94 10.95 -0.76
CA PRO A 26 -5.91 9.48 -0.77
C PRO A 26 -6.65 8.85 0.41
N HIS A 27 -7.52 7.86 0.15
CA HIS A 27 -8.24 7.12 1.20
C HIS A 27 -7.28 6.60 2.26
N LEU A 28 -6.14 6.04 1.82
CA LEU A 28 -5.14 5.47 2.72
C LEU A 28 -4.67 6.47 3.80
N PHE A 29 -4.51 7.76 3.46
CA PHE A 29 -4.08 8.78 4.41
C PHE A 29 -5.17 9.13 5.43
N GLY A 30 -6.44 9.18 5.01
CA GLY A 30 -7.58 9.29 5.91
C GLY A 30 -7.64 8.11 6.88
N LYS A 31 -7.53 6.88 6.36
CA LYS A 31 -7.56 5.67 7.17
C LYS A 31 -6.40 5.59 8.18
N ILE A 32 -5.17 5.94 7.77
CA ILE A 32 -4.01 5.95 8.68
C ILE A 32 -4.24 6.92 9.86
N ARG A 33 -4.74 8.14 9.60
CA ARG A 33 -5.04 9.10 10.68
C ARG A 33 -6.17 8.62 11.58
N TRP A 34 -7.20 8.01 11.00
CA TRP A 34 -8.30 7.44 11.77
C TRP A 34 -7.83 6.29 12.68
N ILE A 35 -6.97 5.41 12.17
CA ILE A 35 -6.35 4.33 12.95
C ILE A 35 -5.45 4.91 14.05
N ALA A 36 -4.64 5.92 13.74
CA ALA A 36 -3.82 6.61 14.73
C ALA A 36 -4.66 7.29 15.84
N GLY A 37 -5.88 7.72 15.52
CA GLY A 37 -6.89 8.23 16.47
C GLY A 37 -7.66 7.15 17.24
N GLY A 38 -7.24 5.88 17.16
CA GLY A 38 -7.84 4.77 17.90
C GLY A 38 -8.92 3.99 17.14
N ALA A 39 -9.10 4.22 15.84
CA ALA A 39 -10.03 3.48 14.98
C ALA A 39 -11.49 3.42 15.50
N HIS A 40 -11.90 4.40 16.31
CA HIS A 40 -13.24 4.45 16.89
C HIS A 40 -14.30 4.45 15.80
N GLY A 41 -15.20 3.47 15.86
CA GLY A 41 -16.32 3.32 14.91
C GLY A 41 -15.96 2.70 13.56
N MET A 42 -14.71 2.29 13.32
CA MET A 42 -14.34 1.63 12.06
C MET A 42 -15.10 0.32 11.87
N GLN A 43 -15.71 0.17 10.70
CA GLN A 43 -16.43 -1.04 10.29
C GLN A 43 -15.49 -1.96 9.49
N PHE A 44 -15.94 -3.20 9.27
CA PHE A 44 -15.20 -4.15 8.44
C PHE A 44 -14.83 -3.59 7.06
N MET A 45 -15.75 -2.85 6.42
CA MET A 45 -15.48 -2.21 5.12
C MET A 45 -14.36 -1.17 5.21
N ASP A 46 -14.21 -0.45 6.32
CA ASP A 46 -13.12 0.52 6.50
C ASP A 46 -11.75 -0.18 6.61
N TRP A 47 -11.72 -1.32 7.29
CA TRP A 47 -10.53 -2.16 7.38
C TRP A 47 -10.18 -2.77 6.02
N PHE A 48 -11.18 -3.27 5.29
CA PHE A 48 -10.98 -3.78 3.94
C PHE A 48 -10.46 -2.70 2.99
N ASP A 49 -11.05 -1.50 3.02
CA ASP A 49 -10.60 -0.35 2.22
C ASP A 49 -9.15 0.04 2.57
N THR A 50 -8.81 0.07 3.86
CA THR A 50 -7.43 0.32 4.32
C THR A 50 -6.46 -0.74 3.77
N ALA A 51 -6.82 -2.03 3.86
CA ALA A 51 -5.99 -3.11 3.36
C ALA A 51 -5.85 -3.07 1.84
N LEU A 52 -6.93 -2.81 1.11
CA LEU A 52 -6.94 -2.75 -0.35
C LEU A 52 -6.03 -1.64 -0.88
N HIS A 53 -6.12 -0.44 -0.32
CA HIS A 53 -5.29 0.70 -0.72
C HIS A 53 -3.87 0.61 -0.16
N GLY A 54 -3.67 -0.03 1.00
CA GLY A 54 -2.36 -0.26 1.61
C GLY A 54 -1.54 -1.37 0.94
N PHE A 55 -2.20 -2.37 0.36
CA PHE A 55 -1.54 -3.57 -0.19
C PHE A 55 -0.49 -3.28 -1.28
N PRO A 56 -0.72 -2.38 -2.26
CA PRO A 56 0.31 -2.01 -3.23
C PRO A 56 1.60 -1.48 -2.58
N PHE A 57 1.49 -0.68 -1.52
CA PHE A 57 2.65 -0.13 -0.82
C PHE A 57 3.40 -1.20 -0.02
N LEU A 58 2.69 -2.16 0.60
CA LEU A 58 3.33 -3.31 1.24
C LEU A 58 4.12 -4.15 0.22
N LEU A 59 3.56 -4.36 -0.98
CA LEU A 59 4.28 -5.02 -2.07
C LEU A 59 5.52 -4.22 -2.52
N LEU A 60 5.40 -2.89 -2.60
CA LEU A 60 6.53 -2.01 -2.93
C LEU A 60 7.64 -2.09 -1.89
N ILE A 61 7.31 -1.99 -0.60
CA ILE A 61 8.27 -2.14 0.52
C ILE A 61 8.95 -3.50 0.44
N ARG A 62 8.18 -4.58 0.28
CA ARG A 62 8.73 -5.94 0.12
C ARG A 62 9.67 -6.03 -1.08
N PHE A 63 9.31 -5.45 -2.22
CA PHE A 63 10.15 -5.43 -3.43
C PHE A 63 11.47 -4.71 -3.17
N ILE A 64 11.43 -3.53 -2.53
CA ILE A 64 12.61 -2.75 -2.15
C ILE A 64 13.51 -3.57 -1.22
N ILE A 65 12.98 -4.10 -0.11
CA ILE A 65 13.75 -4.91 0.84
C ILE A 65 14.44 -6.07 0.13
N VAL A 66 13.72 -6.85 -0.67
CA VAL A 66 14.30 -7.99 -1.40
C VAL A 66 15.40 -7.55 -2.36
N LYS A 67 15.21 -6.42 -3.06
CA LYS A 67 16.23 -5.88 -3.97
C LYS A 67 17.49 -5.42 -3.24
N PHE A 68 17.36 -4.74 -2.11
CA PHE A 68 18.49 -4.24 -1.34
C PHE A 68 19.20 -5.35 -0.55
N VAL A 69 18.46 -6.28 0.06
CA VAL A 69 19.05 -7.44 0.75
C VAL A 69 19.80 -8.33 -0.24
N LYS A 70 19.22 -8.63 -1.42
CA LYS A 70 19.90 -9.45 -2.43
C LYS A 70 21.16 -8.76 -2.98
N LYS A 71 21.14 -7.44 -3.12
CA LYS A 71 22.31 -6.66 -3.57
C LYS A 71 23.49 -6.74 -2.59
N ASN A 72 23.22 -6.83 -1.29
CA ASN A 72 24.26 -6.83 -0.25
C ASN A 72 24.80 -8.23 0.09
N GLY A 73 24.10 -9.30 -0.34
CA GLY A 73 24.49 -10.69 -0.09
C GLY A 73 24.97 -11.45 -1.33
N SER A 74 25.24 -10.76 -2.45
CA SER A 74 25.84 -11.31 -3.67
C SER A 74 27.17 -10.65 -3.97
#